data_AF-A0A7Y3HNB4-F1
#
_entry.id   AF-A0A7Y3HNB4-F1
#
_cell.length_a   1.000
_cell.length_b   1.000
_cell.length_c   1.000
_cell.angle_alpha   90.00
_cell.angle_beta   90.00
_cell.angle_gamma   90.00
#
_symmetry.space_group_name_H-M   'P 1'
#
loop_
_entity.id
_entity.type
_entity.pdbx_description
1 polymer ?
#
loop_
_entity_poly.entity_id
_entity_poly.type
_entity_poly.pdbx_seq_one_letter_code
_entity_poly.pdbx_strand_id
1 'polypeptide(L)'
;MKSAIGLFALIATIFLSSSFTASHSIKGPWVKLGSKKVVYKLDRDVIRVGVYDETFTKLKVAVTGGALNMHKMVVEYGNGSKDIIPLKHNFTP
;
A
#
# COMPACT_ATOMS: atom_id res chain seq x y z
N MET A 1 56.28 -11.44 -9.36
CA MET A 1 55.07 -10.93 -10.05
C MET A 1 53.83 -11.78 -9.70
N LYS A 2 53.60 -12.10 -8.41
CA LYS A 2 52.47 -12.94 -7.96
C LYS A 2 51.53 -12.22 -6.98
N SER A 3 51.94 -11.05 -6.48
CA SER A 3 51.18 -10.20 -5.55
C SER A 3 50.24 -9.21 -6.22
N ALA A 4 50.35 -8.98 -7.54
CA ALA A 4 49.46 -8.09 -8.28
C ALA A 4 48.12 -8.74 -8.70
N ILE A 5 48.03 -10.08 -8.64
CA ILE A 5 46.84 -10.85 -9.06
C ILE A 5 45.78 -10.88 -7.95
N GLY A 6 46.20 -10.81 -6.68
CA GLY A 6 45.28 -10.83 -5.52
C GLY A 6 44.44 -9.57 -5.37
N LEU A 7 44.92 -8.42 -5.84
CA LEU A 7 44.20 -7.14 -5.71
C LEU A 7 43.10 -6.98 -6.79
N PHE A 8 43.28 -7.61 -7.96
CA PHE A 8 42.29 -7.60 -9.03
C PHE A 8 41.10 -8.53 -8.76
N ALA A 9 41.33 -9.62 -8.01
CA ALA A 9 40.28 -10.56 -7.59
C ALA A 9 39.33 -9.98 -6.54
N LEU A 10 39.77 -9.01 -5.73
CA LEU A 10 38.95 -8.40 -4.66
C LEU A 10 37.95 -7.36 -5.21
N ILE A 11 38.27 -6.70 -6.33
CA ILE A 11 37.40 -5.71 -6.97
C ILE A 11 36.29 -6.39 -7.79
N ALA A 12 36.55 -7.58 -8.33
CA ALA A 12 35.56 -8.36 -9.08
C ALA A 12 34.43 -8.93 -8.21
N THR A 13 34.67 -9.18 -6.91
CA THR A 13 33.66 -9.71 -5.98
C THR A 13 32.66 -8.67 -5.48
N ILE A 14 33.00 -7.38 -5.50
CA ILE A 14 32.10 -6.31 -5.04
C ILE A 14 31.10 -5.90 -6.14
N PHE A 15 31.38 -6.22 -7.40
CA PHE A 15 30.49 -5.90 -8.52
C PHE A 15 29.31 -6.88 -8.71
N LEU A 16 29.34 -8.07 -8.09
CA LEU A 16 28.24 -9.03 -8.18
C LEU A 16 27.09 -8.79 -7.21
N SER A 17 27.24 -7.87 -6.24
CA SER A 17 26.19 -7.58 -5.24
C SER A 17 25.18 -6.50 -5.66
N SER A 18 25.33 -5.89 -6.84
CA SER A 18 24.55 -4.72 -7.26
C SER A 18 23.37 -5.07 -8.16
N SER A 19 22.43 -5.92 -7.70
CA SER A 19 21.23 -6.20 -8.49
C SER A 19 20.00 -6.50 -7.64
N PHE A 20 19.55 -5.54 -6.83
CA PHE A 20 18.15 -5.47 -6.43
C PHE A 20 17.67 -4.03 -6.35
N THR A 21 17.34 -3.46 -7.51
CA THR A 21 16.35 -2.38 -7.57
C THR A 21 15.44 -2.64 -8.75
N ALA A 22 14.56 -3.64 -8.60
CA ALA A 22 13.31 -3.64 -9.35
C ALA A 22 12.46 -2.49 -8.80
N SER A 23 12.71 -1.27 -9.29
CA SER A 23 11.78 -0.16 -9.11
C SER A 23 10.56 -0.43 -9.99
N HIS A 24 9.71 -1.36 -9.56
CA HIS A 24 8.40 -1.56 -10.17
C HIS A 24 7.58 -0.30 -9.87
N SER A 25 7.54 0.64 -10.81
CA SER A 25 6.62 1.78 -10.74
C SER A 25 5.21 1.24 -10.88
N ILE A 26 4.62 0.79 -9.76
CA ILE A 26 3.22 0.37 -9.68
C ILE A 26 2.35 1.62 -9.81
N LYS A 27 2.26 2.17 -11.02
CA LYS A 27 1.15 3.03 -11.41
C LYS A 27 0.13 2.15 -12.14
N GLY A 28 -0.34 1.11 -11.47
CA GLY A 28 -1.54 0.39 -11.90
C GLY A 28 -2.74 1.34 -11.88
N PRO A 29 -3.78 1.06 -12.69
CA PRO A 29 -5.02 1.83 -12.63
C PRO A 29 -5.64 1.73 -11.23
N TRP A 30 -6.42 2.74 -10.84
CA TRP A 30 -7.21 2.65 -9.61
C TRP A 30 -8.24 1.53 -9.74
N VAL A 31 -8.17 0.55 -8.84
CA VAL A 31 -9.12 -0.57 -8.78
C VAL A 31 -10.15 -0.29 -7.68
N LYS A 32 -11.44 -0.52 -7.98
CA LYS A 32 -12.51 -0.39 -6.99
C LYS A 32 -12.51 -1.61 -6.07
N LEU A 33 -12.09 -1.40 -4.82
CA LEU A 33 -12.06 -2.46 -3.79
C LEU A 33 -13.44 -2.76 -3.20
N GLY A 34 -14.36 -1.80 -3.25
CA GLY A 34 -15.72 -1.97 -2.76
C GLY A 34 -16.46 -0.65 -2.60
N SER A 35 -17.69 -0.74 -2.09
CA SER A 35 -18.51 0.41 -1.75
C SER A 35 -19.55 0.02 -0.72
N LYS A 36 -19.92 0.95 0.16
CA LYS A 36 -21.01 0.76 1.10
C LYS A 36 -21.87 2.02 1.19
N LYS A 37 -23.19 1.84 1.21
CA LYS A 37 -24.11 2.92 1.54
C LYS A 37 -24.06 3.12 3.05
N VAL A 38 -23.54 4.26 3.46
CA VAL A 38 -23.51 4.66 4.87
C VAL A 38 -24.94 4.89 5.33
N VAL A 39 -25.27 4.30 6.47
CA VAL A 39 -26.54 4.52 7.14
C VAL A 39 -26.14 4.91 8.55
N TYR A 40 -26.34 6.17 8.94
CA TYR A 40 -25.92 6.79 10.21
C TYR A 40 -26.47 6.12 11.50
N LYS A 41 -26.95 4.88 11.41
CA LYS A 41 -27.40 4.03 12.50
C LYS A 41 -26.23 3.38 13.25
N LEU A 42 -25.11 3.12 12.57
CA LEU A 42 -23.91 2.53 13.18
C LEU A 42 -22.75 3.51 13.09
N ASP A 43 -21.91 3.51 14.11
CA ASP A 43 -20.68 4.31 14.16
C ASP A 43 -19.60 3.78 13.19
N ARG A 44 -19.75 2.55 12.70
CA ARG A 44 -18.77 1.88 11.85
C ARG A 44 -19.39 1.20 10.66
N ASP A 45 -18.84 1.52 9.51
CA ASP A 45 -19.03 0.79 8.27
C ASP A 45 -17.82 -0.07 7.92
N VAL A 46 -18.10 -1.24 7.35
CA VAL A 46 -17.09 -2.21 6.93
C VAL A 46 -17.27 -2.50 5.45
N ILE A 47 -16.21 -2.29 4.68
CA ILE A 47 -16.10 -2.73 3.30
C ILE A 47 -15.26 -4.02 3.31
N ARG A 48 -15.86 -5.14 2.94
CA ARG A 48 -15.13 -6.40 2.77
C ARG A 48 -14.44 -6.38 1.41
N VAL A 49 -13.12 -6.47 1.43
CA VAL A 49 -12.29 -6.55 0.24
C VAL A 49 -12.08 -8.03 -0.09
N GLY A 50 -12.30 -8.41 -1.36
CA GLY A 50 -12.09 -9.78 -1.83
C GLY A 50 -10.63 -10.17 -1.89
N VAL A 51 -10.35 -11.40 -2.35
CA VAL A 51 -8.99 -11.82 -2.66
C VAL A 51 -8.56 -11.16 -3.98
N TYR A 52 -7.36 -10.58 -3.98
CA TYR A 52 -6.72 -10.02 -5.17
C TYR A 52 -5.34 -10.67 -5.32
N ASP A 53 -4.91 -10.90 -6.56
CA ASP A 53 -3.58 -11.45 -6.86
C ASP A 53 -2.46 -10.43 -6.59
N GLU A 54 -2.81 -9.14 -6.48
CA GLU A 54 -1.89 -8.03 -6.33
C GLU A 54 -2.00 -7.36 -4.94
N THR A 55 -0.97 -6.59 -4.60
CA THR A 55 -0.93 -5.77 -3.38
C THR A 55 -1.24 -4.31 -3.70
N PHE A 56 -1.89 -3.62 -2.76
CA PHE A 56 -2.22 -2.20 -2.88
C PHE A 56 -1.29 -1.36 -1.99
N THR A 57 -0.62 -0.38 -2.60
CA THR A 57 0.27 0.55 -1.88
C THR A 57 -0.42 1.85 -1.49
N LYS A 58 -1.61 2.12 -2.05
CA LYS A 58 -2.39 3.34 -1.82
C LYS A 58 -3.87 3.04 -1.79
N LEU A 59 -4.59 3.76 -0.93
CA LEU A 59 -6.05 3.72 -0.85
C LEU A 59 -6.63 5.09 -1.19
N LYS A 60 -7.75 5.09 -1.91
CA LYS A 60 -8.53 6.29 -2.23
C LYS A 60 -9.94 6.09 -1.73
N VAL A 61 -10.43 7.05 -0.95
CA VAL A 61 -11.83 7.12 -0.51
C VAL A 61 -12.55 8.11 -1.40
N ALA A 62 -13.66 7.68 -2.01
CA ALA A 62 -14.57 8.54 -2.76
C ALA A 62 -15.93 8.52 -2.08
N VAL A 63 -16.43 9.71 -1.71
CA VAL A 63 -17.74 9.89 -1.08
C VAL A 63 -18.66 10.56 -2.08
N THR A 64 -19.86 10.01 -2.23
CA THR A 64 -20.88 10.54 -3.14
C THR A 64 -22.24 10.54 -2.47
N GLY A 65 -23.17 11.35 -2.98
CA GLY A 65 -24.56 11.39 -2.50
C GLY A 65 -24.78 12.10 -1.16
N GLY A 66 -23.74 12.66 -0.55
CA GLY A 66 -23.83 13.46 0.67
C GLY A 66 -22.46 13.70 1.31
N ALA A 67 -22.42 14.56 2.32
CA ALA A 67 -21.23 14.74 3.14
C ALA A 67 -21.03 13.54 4.08
N LEU A 68 -19.78 13.25 4.43
CA LEU A 68 -19.41 12.21 5.39
C LEU A 68 -18.34 12.73 6.33
N ASN A 69 -18.65 12.81 7.62
CA ASN A 69 -17.65 13.07 8.64
C ASN A 69 -16.99 11.75 9.05
N MET A 70 -15.68 11.62 8.83
CA MET A 70 -14.93 10.41 9.16
C MET A 70 -13.79 10.72 10.13
N HIS A 71 -13.84 10.11 11.31
CA HIS A 71 -12.83 10.30 12.34
C HIS A 71 -11.58 9.45 12.12
N LYS A 72 -11.76 8.19 11.72
CA LYS A 72 -10.68 7.21 11.53
C LYS A 72 -11.03 6.18 10.46
N MET A 73 -10.01 5.68 9.80
CA MET A 73 -10.09 4.50 8.93
C MET A 73 -9.20 3.40 9.52
N VAL A 74 -9.70 2.16 9.53
CA VAL A 74 -8.92 1.00 9.94
C VAL A 74 -8.79 0.08 8.74
N VAL A 75 -7.55 -0.21 8.35
CA VAL A 75 -7.23 -1.17 7.29
C VAL A 75 -6.83 -2.46 7.96
N GLU A 76 -7.64 -3.50 7.81
CA GLU A 76 -7.35 -4.84 8.33
C GLU A 76 -6.89 -5.72 7.16
N TYR A 77 -5.68 -6.24 7.27
CA TYR A 77 -5.04 -7.06 6.24
C TYR A 77 -5.42 -8.54 6.41
N GLY A 78 -5.20 -9.34 5.36
CA GLY A 78 -5.50 -10.78 5.40
C GLY A 78 -4.73 -11.56 6.48
N ASN A 79 -3.58 -11.03 6.94
CA ASN A 79 -2.81 -11.60 8.05
C ASN A 79 -3.30 -11.15 9.44
N GLY A 80 -4.37 -10.36 9.52
CA GLY A 80 -4.95 -9.84 10.76
C GLY A 80 -4.29 -8.57 11.31
N SER A 81 -3.17 -8.13 10.73
CA SER A 81 -2.55 -6.85 11.09
C SER A 81 -3.47 -5.68 10.75
N LYS A 82 -3.31 -4.56 11.47
CA LYS A 82 -4.17 -3.39 11.32
C LYS A 82 -3.38 -2.11 11.29
N ASP A 83 -3.69 -1.28 10.29
CA ASP A 83 -3.28 0.11 10.26
C ASP A 83 -4.44 0.98 10.70
N ILE A 84 -4.20 1.82 11.71
CA ILE A 84 -5.17 2.77 12.23
C ILE A 84 -4.78 4.16 11.72
N ILE A 85 -5.58 4.70 10.81
CA ILE A 85 -5.31 5.96 10.15
C ILE A 85 -6.28 7.02 10.72
N PRO A 86 -5.80 7.96 11.55
CA PRO A 86 -6.61 9.08 11.99
C PRO A 86 -6.86 10.02 10.80
N LEU A 87 -8.12 10.31 10.50
CA LEU A 87 -8.49 11.17 9.38
C LEU A 87 -9.01 12.52 9.88
N LYS A 88 -9.96 12.50 10.83
CA LYS A 88 -10.68 13.69 11.33
C LYS A 88 -11.08 14.64 10.18
N HIS A 89 -11.66 14.06 9.13
CA HIS A 89 -11.93 14.74 7.88
C HIS A 89 -13.42 14.71 7.53
N ASN A 90 -13.94 15.83 7.03
CA ASN A 90 -15.28 15.92 6.49
C ASN A 90 -15.22 15.88 4.96
N PHE A 91 -15.63 14.75 4.38
CA PHE A 91 -15.73 14.60 2.94
C PHE A 91 -16.97 15.30 2.43
N THR A 92 -16.81 16.11 1.38
CA THR A 92 -17.91 16.71 0.62
C THR A 92 -17.86 16.18 -0.82
N PRO A 93 -19.00 15.96 -1.48
CA PRO A 93 -19.06 15.44 -2.85
C PRO A 93 -18.33 16.30 -3.89
#